data_AF-A0A813WDD5-F1
#
_entry.id   AF-A0A813WDD5-F1
#
_cell.length_a   1.000
_cell.length_b   1.000
_cell.length_c   1.000
_cell.angle_alpha   90.00
_cell.angle_beta   90.00
_cell.angle_gamma   90.00
#
_symmetry.space_group_name_H-M   'P 1'
#
loop_
_entity.id
_entity.type
_entity.pdbx_description
1 polymer ?
#
loop_
_entity_poly.entity_id
_entity_poly.type
_entity_poly.pdbx_seq_one_letter_code
_entity_poly.pdbx_strand_id
1 'polypeptide(L)'
;MLIHFLNLGYISPASGIYCKFWMYVEFTLDSQSVLLAATISVQRHLLIFRQTAFRLRPQRYIYYYLPLLLSIIYPMIFYLATVVFYPCDESQWNFTLNMCGDTACYLSGDLVLAALDWILNTGVPVCIIMLANVTIIIRVLRQKARRHQALPWAKQRRMTLQLLGISCLYLFTWLPTVVTNVMQHVQPSNGLYEIQENYISDLTYLICFLLPWLCLGLVPDFSKWLWKNVHRLQHPTNIIGTTVL
;
A
#
# COMPACT_ATOMS: atom_id res chain seq x y z
N MET A 1 -17.08 -2.15 -2.98
CA MET A 1 -17.76 -3.03 -3.94
C MET A 1 -18.21 -4.34 -3.31
N LEU A 2 -17.32 -5.05 -2.60
CA LEU A 2 -17.61 -6.36 -1.98
C LEU A 2 -18.94 -6.42 -1.18
N ILE A 3 -19.22 -5.45 -0.31
CA ILE A 3 -20.47 -5.45 0.50
C ILE A 3 -21.73 -5.41 -0.38
N HIS A 4 -21.70 -4.64 -1.47
CA HIS A 4 -22.82 -4.51 -2.39
C HIS A 4 -23.00 -5.78 -3.24
N PHE A 5 -21.88 -6.36 -3.69
CA PHE A 5 -21.86 -7.65 -4.38
C PHE A 5 -22.39 -8.78 -3.49
N LEU A 6 -21.96 -8.86 -2.22
CA LEU A 6 -22.46 -9.86 -1.25
C LEU A 6 -23.96 -9.73 -0.98
N ASN A 7 -24.52 -8.53 -1.11
CA ASN A 7 -25.94 -8.30 -0.89
C ASN A 7 -26.80 -8.62 -2.13
N LEU A 8 -26.29 -8.35 -3.35
CA LEU A 8 -27.06 -8.50 -4.59
C LEU A 8 -26.73 -9.77 -5.38
N GLY A 9 -25.55 -10.36 -5.19
CA GLY A 9 -25.03 -11.47 -6.00
C GLY A 9 -24.56 -11.08 -7.41
N TYR A 10 -24.55 -9.79 -7.74
CA TYR A 10 -24.07 -9.26 -9.02
C TYR A 10 -23.56 -7.82 -8.88
N ILE A 11 -22.84 -7.36 -9.90
CA ILE A 11 -22.31 -5.98 -9.95
C ILE A 11 -23.36 -5.04 -10.54
N SER A 12 -23.68 -3.97 -9.81
CA SER A 12 -24.57 -2.91 -10.27
C SER A 12 -23.84 -1.56 -10.21
N PRO A 13 -23.79 -0.78 -11.31
CA PRO A 13 -24.35 -1.08 -12.63
C PRO A 13 -23.53 -2.13 -13.41
N ALA A 14 -24.21 -3.08 -14.05
CA ALA A 14 -23.60 -4.10 -14.91
C ALA A 14 -23.24 -3.47 -16.27
N SER A 15 -22.17 -2.68 -16.32
CA SER A 15 -21.70 -2.02 -17.54
C SER A 15 -20.18 -2.10 -17.66
N GLY A 16 -19.67 -2.30 -18.87
CA GLY A 16 -18.23 -2.33 -19.12
C GLY A 16 -17.52 -1.02 -18.77
N ILE A 17 -18.20 0.12 -18.92
CA ILE A 17 -17.66 1.44 -18.54
C ILE A 17 -17.40 1.51 -17.04
N TYR A 18 -18.36 1.05 -16.23
CA TYR A 18 -18.20 1.03 -14.77
C TYR A 18 -17.05 0.11 -14.35
N CYS A 19 -16.94 -1.06 -14.97
CA CYS A 19 -15.85 -2.01 -14.72
C CYS A 19 -14.47 -1.43 -15.06
N LYS A 20 -14.32 -0.83 -16.24
CA LYS A 20 -13.08 -0.15 -16.64
C LYS A 20 -12.72 0.99 -15.69
N PHE A 21 -13.70 1.82 -15.31
CA PHE A 21 -13.47 2.91 -14.36
C PHE A 21 -13.03 2.39 -13.00
N TRP A 22 -13.71 1.37 -12.48
CA TRP A 22 -13.37 0.76 -11.21
C TRP A 22 -11.96 0.18 -11.21
N MET A 23 -11.64 -0.65 -12.21
CA MET A 23 -10.30 -1.21 -12.36
C MET A 23 -9.24 -0.12 -12.49
N TYR A 24 -9.50 0.93 -13.28
CA TYR A 24 -8.56 2.05 -13.39
C TYR A 24 -8.24 2.65 -12.02
N VAL A 25 -9.27 2.93 -11.20
CA VAL A 25 -9.10 3.51 -9.86
C VAL A 25 -8.35 2.54 -8.95
N GLU A 26 -8.75 1.28 -8.93
CA GLU A 26 -8.15 0.25 -8.08
C GLU A 26 -6.68 0.02 -8.39
N PHE A 27 -6.34 -0.31 -9.64
CA PHE A 27 -4.96 -0.57 -10.06
C PHE A 27 -4.07 0.67 -9.87
N THR A 28 -4.59 1.87 -10.17
CA THR A 28 -3.86 3.13 -9.97
C THR A 28 -3.55 3.33 -8.50
N LEU A 29 -4.55 3.25 -7.61
CA LEU A 29 -4.36 3.50 -6.18
C LEU A 29 -3.43 2.46 -5.55
N ASP A 30 -3.59 1.21 -5.94
CA ASP A 30 -2.82 0.10 -5.39
C ASP A 30 -1.34 0.24 -5.77
N SER A 31 -1.04 0.41 -7.06
CA SER A 31 0.31 0.66 -7.56
C SER A 31 0.94 1.93 -6.98
N GLN A 32 0.18 3.03 -6.90
CA GLN A 32 0.64 4.25 -6.23
C GLN A 32 1.05 3.99 -4.78
N SER A 33 0.25 3.21 -4.06
CA SER A 33 0.52 2.92 -2.65
C SER A 33 1.85 2.17 -2.48
N VAL A 34 2.12 1.17 -3.31
CA VAL A 34 3.35 0.36 -3.27
C VAL A 34 4.55 1.21 -3.71
N LEU A 35 4.42 1.96 -4.81
CA LEU A 35 5.48 2.84 -5.31
C LEU A 35 5.83 3.94 -4.31
N LEU A 36 4.84 4.56 -3.67
CA LEU A 36 5.06 5.54 -2.61
C LEU A 36 5.76 4.91 -1.41
N ALA A 37 5.36 3.71 -0.98
CA ALA A 37 6.01 2.98 0.10
C ALA A 37 7.48 2.67 -0.22
N ALA A 38 7.77 2.24 -1.45
CA ALA A 38 9.14 2.01 -1.94
C ALA A 38 9.96 3.30 -1.97
N THR A 39 9.42 4.37 -2.58
CA THR A 39 10.07 5.68 -2.67
C THR A 39 10.38 6.26 -1.29
N ILE A 40 9.42 6.25 -0.36
CA ILE A 40 9.62 6.75 1.02
C ILE A 40 10.70 5.92 1.72
N SER A 41 10.73 4.60 1.51
CA SER A 41 11.76 3.72 2.07
C SER A 41 13.17 4.08 1.57
N VAL A 42 13.32 4.34 0.27
CA VAL A 42 14.59 4.78 -0.34
C VAL A 42 14.98 6.18 0.14
N GLN A 43 14.05 7.13 0.14
CA GLN A 43 14.31 8.50 0.59
C GLN A 43 14.78 8.55 2.03
N ARG A 44 14.18 7.73 2.89
CA ARG A 44 14.61 7.59 4.27
C ARG A 44 16.00 6.99 4.38
N HIS A 45 16.31 6.01 3.54
CA HIS A 45 17.66 5.44 3.43
C HIS A 45 18.67 6.55 3.08
N LEU A 46 18.39 7.36 2.06
CA LEU A 46 19.22 8.48 1.64
C LEU A 46 19.38 9.55 2.72
N LEU A 47 18.30 9.94 3.40
CA LEU A 47 18.31 10.91 4.50
C LEU A 47 19.21 10.46 5.66
N ILE A 48 19.34 9.16 5.91
CA ILE A 48 20.20 8.63 6.98
C ILE A 48 21.68 8.65 6.57
N PHE A 49 22.06 8.39 5.31
CA PHE A 49 23.49 8.35 4.91
C PHE A 49 24.04 9.64 4.39
N ARG A 50 23.20 10.46 3.78
CA ARG A 50 23.62 11.68 3.12
C ARG A 50 22.80 12.86 3.60
N GLN A 51 22.80 13.10 4.92
CA GLN A 51 22.19 14.29 5.51
C GLN A 51 22.67 15.59 4.85
N THR A 52 23.94 15.64 4.43
CA THR A 52 24.55 16.77 3.74
C THR A 52 24.07 16.96 2.30
N ALA A 53 23.60 15.91 1.61
CA ALA A 53 23.09 16.01 0.24
C ALA A 53 21.72 16.71 0.15
N PHE A 54 21.02 16.90 1.26
CA PHE A 54 19.76 17.63 1.30
C PHE A 54 19.93 19.12 1.63
N ARG A 55 21.18 19.59 1.79
CA ARG A 55 21.47 20.99 2.13
C ARG A 55 21.27 21.93 0.93
N LEU A 56 21.49 21.45 -0.30
CA LEU A 56 21.31 22.23 -1.51
C LEU A 56 19.86 22.14 -1.99
N ARG A 57 19.22 23.30 -2.21
CA ARG A 57 17.84 23.41 -2.73
C ARG A 57 17.57 22.55 -3.98
N PRO A 58 18.41 22.54 -5.04
CA PRO A 58 18.12 21.73 -6.23
C PRO A 58 18.17 20.22 -5.97
N GLN A 59 19.08 19.76 -5.12
CA GLN A 59 19.20 18.34 -4.77
C GLN A 59 17.96 17.84 -4.01
N ARG A 60 17.35 18.70 -3.18
CA ARG A 60 16.10 18.37 -2.51
C ARG A 60 14.95 18.13 -3.51
N TYR A 61 14.85 18.93 -4.57
CA TYR A 61 13.84 18.70 -5.61
C TYR A 61 14.02 17.35 -6.32
N ILE A 62 15.27 17.05 -6.72
CA ILE A 62 15.58 15.83 -7.48
C ILE A 62 15.41 14.55 -6.64
N TYR A 63 15.86 14.55 -5.39
CA TYR A 63 15.84 13.32 -4.57
C TYR A 63 14.57 13.13 -3.73
N TYR A 64 13.81 14.20 -3.48
CA TYR A 64 12.63 14.14 -2.62
C TYR A 64 11.32 14.35 -3.39
N TYR A 65 11.18 15.48 -4.07
CA TYR A 65 9.90 15.83 -4.70
C TYR A 65 9.66 15.09 -6.00
N LEU A 66 10.67 14.96 -6.85
CA LEU A 66 10.55 14.30 -8.14
C LEU A 66 10.14 12.83 -8.02
N PRO A 67 10.76 11.98 -7.17
CA PRO A 67 10.37 10.58 -7.06
C PRO A 67 8.94 10.41 -6.52
N LEU A 68 8.52 11.25 -5.57
CA LEU A 68 7.15 11.22 -5.04
C LEU A 68 6.13 11.60 -6.12
N LEU A 69 6.42 12.65 -6.90
CA LEU A 69 5.56 13.08 -7.99
C LEU A 69 5.46 12.00 -9.08
N LEU A 70 6.59 11.38 -9.44
CA LEU A 70 6.64 10.27 -10.39
C LEU A 70 5.83 9.08 -9.89
N SER A 71 5.94 8.69 -8.62
CA SER A 71 5.15 7.59 -8.03
C SER A 71 3.63 7.83 -8.10
N ILE A 72 3.17 9.07 -8.25
CA ILE A 72 1.74 9.42 -8.38
C ILE A 72 1.33 9.49 -9.86
N ILE A 73 2.07 10.24 -10.66
CA ILE A 73 1.70 10.51 -12.06
C ILE A 73 1.87 9.27 -12.94
N TYR A 74 2.94 8.50 -12.75
CA TYR A 74 3.24 7.36 -13.61
C TYR A 74 2.13 6.30 -13.61
N PRO A 75 1.64 5.79 -12.46
CA PRO A 75 0.55 4.79 -12.46
C PRO A 75 -0.73 5.34 -13.07
N MET A 76 -1.06 6.61 -12.82
CA MET A 76 -2.25 7.26 -13.41
C MET A 76 -2.21 7.24 -14.93
N ILE A 77 -1.06 7.53 -15.54
CA ILE A 77 -0.90 7.51 -16.99
C ILE A 77 -0.88 6.07 -17.52
N PHE A 78 -0.13 5.19 -16.85
CA PHE A 78 0.03 3.79 -17.26
C PHE A 78 -1.32 3.08 -17.31
N TYR A 79 -2.09 3.09 -16.21
CA TYR A 79 -3.38 2.40 -16.17
C TYR A 79 -4.46 3.12 -16.97
N LEU A 80 -4.35 4.44 -17.21
CA LEU A 80 -5.24 5.10 -18.15
C LEU A 80 -5.02 4.53 -19.57
N ALA A 81 -3.76 4.34 -19.97
CA ALA A 81 -3.43 3.75 -21.26
C ALA A 81 -3.82 2.27 -21.35
N THR A 82 -3.50 1.46 -20.34
CA THR A 82 -3.67 0.00 -20.40
C THR A 82 -5.06 -0.50 -20.00
N VAL A 83 -5.80 0.22 -19.16
CA VAL A 83 -7.15 -0.21 -18.71
C VAL A 83 -8.24 0.46 -19.53
N VAL A 84 -8.13 1.78 -19.79
CA VAL A 84 -9.21 2.54 -20.45
C VAL A 84 -9.12 2.44 -21.96
N PHE A 85 -7.93 2.66 -22.52
CA PHE A 85 -7.73 2.70 -23.98
C PHE A 85 -7.41 1.36 -24.64
N TYR A 86 -7.02 0.34 -23.86
CA TYR A 86 -6.77 -0.99 -24.42
C TYR A 86 -8.07 -1.61 -24.98
N PRO A 87 -8.03 -2.21 -26.18
CA PRO A 87 -9.21 -2.84 -26.76
C PRO A 87 -9.61 -4.06 -25.93
N CYS A 88 -10.79 -3.98 -25.30
CA CYS A 88 -11.42 -5.09 -24.58
C CYS A 88 -12.74 -5.41 -25.27
N ASP A 89 -12.99 -6.69 -25.52
CA ASP A 89 -14.30 -7.16 -25.94
C ASP A 89 -15.25 -7.25 -24.75
N GLU A 90 -16.50 -6.79 -24.93
CA GLU A 90 -17.49 -6.78 -23.84
C GLU A 90 -17.85 -8.18 -23.31
N SER A 91 -17.59 -9.23 -24.10
CA SER A 91 -17.82 -10.63 -23.73
C SER A 91 -16.86 -11.16 -22.66
N GLN A 92 -15.77 -10.42 -22.35
CA GLN A 92 -14.83 -10.81 -21.31
C GLN A 92 -15.30 -10.42 -19.90
N TRP A 93 -16.28 -9.53 -19.78
CA TRP A 93 -16.79 -9.11 -18.48
C TRP A 93 -17.81 -10.11 -17.94
N ASN A 94 -17.53 -10.64 -16.75
CA ASN A 94 -18.49 -11.48 -16.03
C ASN A 94 -19.05 -10.72 -14.82
N PHE A 95 -20.24 -10.14 -15.01
CA PHE A 95 -20.90 -9.33 -13.97
C PHE A 95 -21.45 -10.13 -12.78
N THR A 96 -21.43 -11.46 -12.85
CA THR A 96 -21.85 -12.36 -11.75
C THR A 96 -20.71 -12.69 -10.79
N LEU A 97 -19.48 -12.35 -11.15
CA LEU A 97 -18.30 -12.52 -10.32
C LEU A 97 -17.84 -11.17 -9.77
N ASN A 98 -17.08 -11.21 -8.66
CA ASN A 98 -16.53 -9.99 -8.06
C ASN A 98 -15.49 -9.34 -8.99
N MET A 99 -15.24 -8.03 -8.82
CA MET A 99 -14.27 -7.26 -9.62
C MET A 99 -14.50 -7.32 -11.14
N CYS A 100 -15.75 -7.48 -11.57
CA CYS A 100 -16.16 -7.64 -12.97
C CYS A 100 -15.71 -8.95 -13.64
N GLY A 101 -15.32 -9.93 -12.83
CA GLY A 101 -15.31 -11.34 -13.17
C GLY A 101 -14.19 -11.87 -14.03
N ASP A 102 -13.20 -11.03 -14.29
CA ASP A 102 -11.89 -11.44 -14.79
C ASP A 102 -10.87 -10.36 -14.43
N THR A 103 -9.60 -10.69 -14.55
CA THR A 103 -8.47 -9.78 -14.58
C THR A 103 -8.63 -8.71 -15.68
N ALA A 104 -7.92 -7.59 -15.56
CA ALA A 104 -7.93 -6.55 -16.59
C ALA A 104 -7.54 -7.14 -17.97
N CYS A 105 -8.24 -6.79 -19.05
CA CYS A 105 -8.11 -7.50 -20.34
C CYS A 105 -6.68 -7.53 -20.92
N TYR A 106 -5.87 -6.50 -20.65
CA TYR A 106 -4.48 -6.50 -21.11
C TYR A 106 -3.63 -7.58 -20.43
N LEU A 107 -4.02 -8.06 -19.24
CA LEU A 107 -3.32 -9.11 -18.51
C LEU A 107 -3.50 -10.48 -19.16
N SER A 108 -4.67 -10.75 -19.74
CA SER A 108 -4.97 -12.02 -20.44
C SER A 108 -4.62 -11.96 -21.92
N GLY A 109 -4.74 -10.78 -22.56
CA GLY A 109 -4.50 -10.60 -23.99
C GLY A 109 -3.03 -10.40 -24.39
N ASP A 110 -2.20 -9.78 -23.54
CA ASP A 110 -0.81 -9.45 -23.86
C ASP A 110 0.13 -9.80 -22.70
N LEU A 111 0.84 -10.92 -22.86
CA LEU A 111 1.80 -11.42 -21.88
C LEU A 111 2.92 -10.42 -21.56
N VAL A 112 3.33 -9.59 -22.53
CA VAL A 112 4.41 -8.63 -22.34
C VAL A 112 3.93 -7.48 -21.46
N LEU A 113 2.75 -6.92 -21.74
CA LEU A 113 2.16 -5.88 -20.90
C LEU A 113 1.87 -6.40 -19.49
N ALA A 114 1.38 -7.63 -19.38
CA ALA A 114 1.14 -8.29 -18.09
C ALA A 114 2.43 -8.43 -17.28
N ALA A 115 3.51 -8.94 -17.90
CA ALA A 115 4.80 -9.07 -17.25
C ALA A 115 5.40 -7.71 -16.84
N LEU A 116 5.26 -6.69 -17.69
CA LEU A 116 5.73 -5.34 -17.38
C LEU A 116 5.01 -4.76 -16.17
N ASP A 117 3.69 -4.89 -16.12
CA ASP A 117 2.88 -4.43 -14.99
C ASP A 117 3.29 -5.13 -13.70
N TRP A 118 3.28 -6.47 -13.68
CA TRP A 118 3.64 -7.25 -12.50
C TRP A 118 5.07 -7.00 -12.03
N ILE A 119 6.04 -6.89 -12.94
CA ILE A 119 7.45 -6.73 -12.58
C ILE A 119 7.72 -5.28 -12.17
N LEU A 120 7.33 -4.28 -12.96
CA LEU A 120 7.72 -2.90 -12.74
C LEU A 120 6.85 -2.20 -11.69
N ASN A 121 5.54 -2.48 -11.67
CA ASN A 121 4.60 -1.76 -10.81
C ASN A 121 4.45 -2.43 -9.44
N THR A 122 4.72 -3.74 -9.35
CA THR A 122 4.56 -4.51 -8.11
C THR A 122 5.89 -5.12 -7.64
N GLY A 123 6.53 -5.95 -8.47
CA GLY A 123 7.70 -6.74 -8.09
C GLY A 123 8.91 -5.91 -7.69
N VAL A 124 9.34 -4.97 -8.54
CA VAL A 124 10.48 -4.08 -8.28
C VAL A 124 10.27 -3.23 -7.03
N PRO A 125 9.12 -2.55 -6.83
CA PRO A 125 8.83 -1.82 -5.60
C PRO A 125 8.88 -2.71 -4.34
N VAL A 126 8.29 -3.90 -4.36
CA VAL A 126 8.33 -4.84 -3.24
C VAL A 126 9.77 -5.27 -2.90
N CYS A 127 10.58 -5.58 -3.91
CA CYS A 127 11.99 -5.89 -3.74
C CYS A 127 12.77 -4.71 -3.12
N ILE A 128 12.51 -3.48 -3.58
CA ILE A 128 13.12 -2.27 -3.02
C ILE A 128 12.75 -2.10 -1.54
N ILE A 129 11.47 -2.28 -1.20
CA ILE A 129 10.98 -2.22 0.19
C ILE A 129 11.70 -3.27 1.04
N MET A 130 11.80 -4.51 0.57
CA MET A 130 12.49 -5.60 1.26
C MET A 130 13.96 -5.25 1.54
N LEU A 131 14.70 -4.83 0.52
CA LEU A 131 16.12 -4.47 0.63
C LEU A 131 16.32 -3.26 1.56
N ALA A 132 15.44 -2.27 1.48
CA ALA A 132 15.48 -1.10 2.37
C ALA A 132 15.27 -1.52 3.83
N ASN A 133 14.31 -2.41 4.13
CA ASN A 133 14.07 -2.91 5.48
C ASN A 133 15.26 -3.67 6.03
N VAL A 134 15.80 -4.62 5.27
CA VAL A 134 16.97 -5.42 5.68
C VAL A 134 18.14 -4.48 6.00
N THR A 135 18.39 -3.50 5.14
CA THR A 135 19.50 -2.55 5.35
C THR A 135 19.28 -1.67 6.58
N ILE A 136 18.04 -1.27 6.87
CA ILE A 136 17.69 -0.51 8.08
C ILE A 136 17.92 -1.35 9.33
N ILE A 137 17.46 -2.61 9.36
CA ILE A 137 17.64 -3.53 10.50
C ILE A 137 19.13 -3.72 10.79
N ILE A 138 19.93 -4.06 9.76
CA ILE A 138 21.38 -4.23 9.90
C ILE A 138 22.03 -2.98 10.50
N ARG A 139 21.59 -1.78 10.09
CA ARG A 139 22.14 -0.53 10.61
C ARG A 139 21.73 -0.22 12.03
N VAL A 140 20.47 -0.49 12.41
CA VAL A 140 20.02 -0.35 13.80
C VAL A 140 20.86 -1.25 14.71
N LEU A 141 21.13 -2.50 14.28
CA LEU A 141 22.00 -3.42 15.01
C LEU A 141 23.44 -2.92 15.10
N ARG A 142 24.04 -2.48 13.97
CA ARG A 142 25.41 -1.93 13.95
C ARG A 142 25.56 -0.63 14.74
N GLN A 143 24.54 0.21 14.76
CA GLN A 143 24.56 1.48 15.50
C GLN A 143 24.42 1.24 17.00
N LYS A 144 23.55 0.30 17.40
CA LYS A 144 23.43 -0.16 18.78
C LYS A 144 24.75 -0.76 19.30
N ALA A 145 25.45 -1.52 18.45
CA ALA A 145 26.75 -2.09 18.80
C ALA A 145 27.88 -1.04 18.91
N ARG A 146 27.88 -0.02 18.05
CA ARG A 146 28.98 0.98 17.99
C ARG A 146 28.85 2.15 18.94
N ARG A 147 27.64 2.55 19.34
CA ARG A 147 27.43 3.70 20.22
C ARG A 147 26.58 3.27 21.41
N HIS A 148 27.22 3.08 22.57
CA HIS A 148 26.59 3.07 23.89
C HIS A 148 26.14 4.47 24.36
N GLN A 149 26.06 5.46 23.46
CA GLN A 149 25.65 6.82 23.82
C GLN A 149 24.17 7.10 23.55
N ALA A 150 23.56 7.80 24.50
CA ALA A 150 22.20 8.31 24.46
C ALA A 150 22.04 9.45 23.43
N LEU A 151 22.08 9.12 22.14
CA LEU A 151 21.33 9.90 21.16
C LEU A 151 19.84 9.91 21.59
N PRO A 152 19.00 10.85 21.12
CA PRO A 152 17.54 10.79 21.29
C PRO A 152 16.96 9.62 20.46
N TRP A 153 17.36 8.41 20.83
CA TRP A 153 17.08 7.12 20.23
C TRP A 153 15.57 6.88 20.15
N ALA A 154 14.83 7.39 21.14
CA ALA A 154 13.38 7.31 21.16
C ALA A 154 12.72 7.90 19.91
N LYS A 155 13.17 9.07 19.42
CA LYS A 155 12.56 9.72 18.24
C LYS A 155 12.89 8.97 16.95
N GLN A 156 14.15 8.61 16.75
CA GLN A 156 14.60 7.92 15.55
C GLN A 156 14.11 6.47 15.48
N ARG A 157 14.02 5.77 16.64
CA ARG A 157 13.46 4.43 16.74
C ARG A 157 11.96 4.40 16.38
N ARG A 158 11.18 5.39 16.81
CA ARG A 158 9.73 5.45 16.52
C ARG A 158 9.44 5.58 15.03
N MET A 159 10.10 6.54 14.37
CA MET A 159 9.98 6.70 12.91
C MET A 159 10.48 5.44 12.17
N THR A 160 11.45 4.73 12.76
CA THR A 160 11.91 3.44 12.23
C THR A 160 10.89 2.34 12.34
N LEU A 161 10.28 2.19 13.52
CA LEU A 161 9.26 1.18 13.78
C LEU A 161 8.01 1.41 12.95
N GLN A 162 7.60 2.68 12.74
CA GLN A 162 6.43 2.98 11.91
C GLN A 162 6.65 2.52 10.48
N LEU A 163 7.77 2.93 9.86
CA LEU A 163 8.04 2.51 8.49
C LEU A 163 8.30 1.02 8.39
N LEU A 164 9.00 0.41 9.35
CA LEU A 164 9.19 -1.03 9.38
C LEU A 164 7.84 -1.77 9.47
N GLY A 165 6.91 -1.27 10.28
CA GLY A 165 5.56 -1.80 10.39
C GLY A 165 4.79 -1.70 9.07
N ILE A 166 4.84 -0.53 8.41
CA ILE A 166 4.25 -0.33 7.08
C ILE A 166 4.86 -1.32 6.09
N SER A 167 6.18 -1.39 6.02
CA SER A 167 6.85 -2.27 5.07
C SER A 167 6.61 -3.75 5.35
N CYS A 168 6.53 -4.16 6.62
CA CYS A 168 6.15 -5.52 7.00
C CYS A 168 4.71 -5.83 6.60
N LEU A 169 3.80 -4.86 6.73
CA LEU A 169 2.42 -4.99 6.26
C LEU A 169 2.40 -5.22 4.75
N TYR A 170 3.09 -4.38 3.96
CA TYR A 170 3.18 -4.55 2.51
C TYR A 170 3.82 -5.90 2.13
N LEU A 171 4.89 -6.34 2.79
CA LEU A 171 5.49 -7.65 2.54
C LEU A 171 4.52 -8.78 2.88
N PHE A 172 3.81 -8.69 4.00
CA PHE A 172 2.87 -9.72 4.43
C PHE A 172 1.70 -9.86 3.46
N THR A 173 1.19 -8.76 2.92
CA THR A 173 0.04 -8.77 2.00
C THR A 173 0.43 -9.11 0.57
N TRP A 174 1.58 -8.63 0.08
CA TRP A 174 1.99 -8.80 -1.33
C TRP A 174 2.81 -10.04 -1.61
N LEU A 175 3.60 -10.51 -0.65
CA LEU A 175 4.48 -11.66 -0.86
C LEU A 175 3.70 -12.94 -1.21
N PRO A 176 2.53 -13.25 -0.61
CA PRO A 176 1.71 -14.38 -1.04
C PRO A 176 1.29 -14.29 -2.52
N THR A 177 0.90 -13.10 -3.00
CA THR A 177 0.53 -12.87 -4.39
C THR A 177 1.71 -13.08 -5.35
N VAL A 178 2.88 -12.55 -5.00
CA VAL A 178 4.10 -12.75 -5.82
C VAL A 178 4.49 -14.23 -5.87
N VAL A 179 4.45 -14.92 -4.73
CA VAL A 179 4.79 -16.35 -4.63
C VAL A 179 3.82 -17.19 -5.45
N THR A 180 2.52 -16.97 -5.33
CA THR A 180 1.50 -17.72 -6.06
C THR A 180 1.59 -17.50 -7.57
N ASN A 181 1.79 -16.27 -8.03
CA ASN A 181 2.03 -16.00 -9.45
C ASN A 181 3.26 -16.71 -10.02
N VAL A 182 4.37 -16.72 -9.28
CA VAL A 182 5.58 -17.46 -9.68
C VAL A 182 5.31 -18.96 -9.72
N MET A 183 4.60 -19.49 -8.71
CA MET A 183 4.23 -20.90 -8.68
C MET A 183 3.32 -21.29 -9.85
N GLN A 184 2.36 -20.45 -10.23
CA GLN A 184 1.49 -20.68 -11.39
C GLN A 184 2.27 -20.72 -12.70
N HIS A 185 3.30 -19.90 -12.85
CA HIS A 185 4.17 -19.94 -14.03
C HIS A 185 4.98 -21.24 -14.12
N VAL A 186 5.36 -21.82 -12.99
CA VAL A 186 6.11 -23.09 -12.95
C VAL A 186 5.18 -24.29 -13.11
N GLN A 187 4.01 -24.24 -12.45
CA GLN A 187 3.03 -25.31 -12.45
C GLN A 187 1.61 -24.71 -12.55
N PRO A 188 1.05 -24.61 -13.77
CA PRO A 188 -0.30 -24.12 -13.98
C PRO A 188 -1.30 -25.05 -13.29
N SER A 189 -2.07 -24.53 -12.35
CA SER A 189 -3.15 -25.28 -11.70
C SER A 189 -4.34 -24.37 -11.40
N ASN A 190 -5.53 -24.81 -11.78
CA ASN A 190 -6.76 -24.03 -11.65
C ASN A 190 -7.09 -23.74 -10.18
N GLY A 191 -6.78 -24.67 -9.27
CA GLY A 191 -7.02 -24.47 -7.83
C GLY A 191 -6.17 -23.34 -7.22
N LEU A 192 -4.93 -23.16 -7.66
CA LEU A 192 -4.11 -22.04 -7.17
C LEU A 192 -4.62 -20.69 -7.70
N TYR A 193 -5.18 -20.67 -8.90
CA TYR A 193 -5.81 -19.48 -9.49
C TYR A 193 -7.03 -19.04 -8.69
N GLU A 194 -7.96 -19.98 -8.42
CA GLU A 194 -9.16 -19.70 -7.64
C GLU A 194 -8.84 -19.21 -6.22
N ILE A 195 -7.82 -19.79 -5.56
CA ILE A 195 -7.41 -19.34 -4.23
C ILE A 195 -6.80 -17.93 -4.29
N GLN A 196 -6.03 -17.64 -5.34
CA GLN A 196 -5.39 -16.35 -5.50
C GLN A 196 -6.41 -15.23 -5.73
N GLU A 197 -7.37 -15.42 -6.63
CA GLU A 197 -8.41 -14.43 -6.91
C GLU A 197 -9.34 -14.22 -5.70
N ASN A 198 -9.80 -15.30 -5.06
CA ASN A 198 -10.86 -15.19 -4.04
C ASN A 198 -10.36 -14.83 -2.64
N TYR A 199 -9.08 -15.06 -2.31
CA TYR A 199 -8.60 -14.89 -0.94
C TYR A 199 -7.31 -14.06 -0.85
N ILE A 200 -6.32 -14.35 -1.70
CA ILE A 200 -5.01 -13.71 -1.58
C ILE A 200 -5.07 -12.26 -2.04
N SER A 201 -5.80 -12.00 -3.12
CA SER A 201 -5.98 -10.63 -3.64
C SER A 201 -6.70 -9.75 -2.61
N ASP A 202 -7.70 -10.29 -1.91
CA ASP A 202 -8.42 -9.58 -0.85
C ASP A 202 -7.52 -9.20 0.35
N LEU A 203 -6.42 -9.92 0.56
CA LEU A 203 -5.46 -9.62 1.63
C LEU A 203 -4.81 -8.24 1.44
N THR A 204 -4.70 -7.76 0.20
CA THR A 204 -4.14 -6.43 -0.11
C THR A 204 -5.01 -5.30 0.46
N TYR A 205 -6.32 -5.48 0.59
CA TYR A 205 -7.20 -4.49 1.21
C TYR A 205 -6.93 -4.30 2.72
N LEU A 206 -6.27 -5.26 3.38
CA LEU A 206 -5.80 -5.08 4.76
C LEU A 206 -4.80 -3.93 4.86
N ILE A 207 -4.08 -3.59 3.78
CA ILE A 207 -3.19 -2.42 3.76
C ILE A 207 -4.01 -1.16 4.03
N CYS A 208 -5.06 -0.94 3.26
CA CYS A 208 -5.93 0.22 3.41
C CYS A 208 -6.54 0.32 4.81
N PHE A 209 -6.91 -0.83 5.39
CA PHE A 209 -7.48 -0.87 6.73
C PHE A 209 -6.44 -0.61 7.82
N LEU A 210 -5.28 -1.27 7.79
CA LEU A 210 -4.28 -1.25 8.86
C LEU A 210 -3.33 -0.06 8.78
N LEU A 211 -3.12 0.53 7.59
CA LEU A 211 -2.19 1.63 7.40
C LEU A 211 -2.52 2.87 8.26
N PRO A 212 -3.78 3.35 8.35
CA PRO A 212 -4.15 4.43 9.26
C PRO A 212 -3.87 4.08 10.72
N TRP A 213 -4.16 2.85 11.15
CA TRP A 213 -3.91 2.41 12.53
C TRP A 213 -2.42 2.37 12.86
N LEU A 214 -1.58 1.87 11.93
CA LEU A 214 -0.13 1.89 12.08
C LEU A 214 0.41 3.32 12.12
N CYS A 215 -0.11 4.21 11.27
CA CYS A 215 0.31 5.61 11.27
C CYS A 215 -0.11 6.34 12.55
N LEU A 216 -1.34 6.18 13.01
CA LEU A 216 -1.87 6.85 14.19
C LEU A 216 -1.33 6.28 15.50
N GLY A 217 -1.20 4.95 15.60
CA GLY A 217 -0.72 4.27 16.80
C GLY A 217 0.73 4.60 17.16
N LEU A 218 1.55 4.96 16.16
CA LEU A 218 2.96 5.32 16.35
C LEU A 218 3.21 6.83 16.51
N VAL A 219 2.18 7.68 16.37
CA VAL A 219 2.28 9.12 16.66
C VAL A 219 2.00 9.37 18.16
N PRO A 220 3.01 9.79 18.94
CA PRO A 220 2.89 9.90 20.40
C PRO A 220 1.92 10.99 20.86
N ASP A 221 1.74 12.03 20.06
CA ASP A 221 0.84 13.13 20.42
C ASP A 221 -0.62 12.74 20.18
N PHE A 222 -0.88 11.92 19.15
CA PHE A 222 -2.20 11.38 18.87
C PHE A 222 -2.60 10.33 19.91
N SER A 223 -1.70 9.40 20.28
CA SER A 223 -2.02 8.40 21.31
C SER A 223 -2.29 9.04 22.67
N LYS A 224 -1.53 10.07 23.05
CA LYS A 224 -1.80 10.88 24.25
C LYS A 224 -3.14 11.62 24.17
N TRP A 225 -3.45 12.23 23.02
CA TRP A 225 -4.72 12.92 22.80
C TRP A 225 -5.90 11.95 22.88
N LEU A 226 -5.79 10.78 22.25
CA LEU A 226 -6.81 9.73 22.25
C LEU A 226 -7.08 9.23 23.67
N TRP A 227 -6.03 8.85 24.41
CA TRP A 227 -6.15 8.42 25.80
C TRP A 227 -6.80 9.48 26.68
N LYS A 228 -6.44 10.76 26.48
CA LYS A 228 -7.04 11.88 27.21
C LYS A 228 -8.54 12.03 26.92
N ASN A 229 -8.97 11.86 25.67
CA ASN A 229 -10.39 11.95 25.31
C ASN A 229 -11.20 10.72 25.71
N VAL A 230 -10.64 9.52 25.60
CA VAL A 230 -11.28 8.28 26.08
C VAL A 230 -11.49 8.34 27.59
N HIS A 231 -10.50 8.81 28.37
CA HIS A 231 -10.68 9.02 29.81
C HIS A 231 -11.72 10.11 30.15
N ARG A 232 -11.87 11.14 29.31
CA ARG A 232 -12.95 12.14 29.48
C ARG A 232 -14.34 11.56 29.26
N LEU A 233 -14.48 10.57 28.35
CA LEU A 233 -15.74 9.89 28.11
C LEU A 233 -16.10 8.90 29.23
N GLN A 234 -15.11 8.35 29.93
CA GLN A 234 -15.32 7.44 31.06
C GLN A 234 -15.71 8.15 32.37
N HIS A 235 -15.45 9.46 32.49
CA HIS A 235 -15.95 10.29 33.57
C HIS A 235 -16.87 11.37 33.01
N PRO A 236 -18.15 11.06 32.68
CA PRO A 236 -19.15 12.09 32.59
C PRO A 236 -19.15 12.76 33.97
N THR A 237 -18.66 13.99 34.01
CA THR A 237 -18.77 14.83 35.18
C THR A 237 -20.25 14.91 35.48
N ASN A 238 -20.65 14.36 36.64
CA ASN A 238 -21.94 14.63 37.26
C ASN A 238 -22.01 16.14 37.54
N ILE A 239 -22.31 16.92 36.51
CA ILE A 239 -22.77 18.30 36.64
C ILE A 239 -24.28 18.18 36.85
N ILE A 240 -24.66 17.61 37.99
CA ILE A 240 -25.94 17.95 38.64
C ILE A 240 -25.57 19.09 39.60
N GLY A 241 -25.29 20.24 38.99
CA GLY A 241 -25.22 21.52 39.68
C GLY A 241 -26.64 22.04 39.79
N THR A 242 -27.28 21.74 40.91
CA THR A 242 -28.05 22.71 41.71
C THR A 242 -28.38 24.02 40.99
N THR A 243 -29.53 24.02 40.30
CA THR A 243 -30.26 25.24 39.99
C THR A 243 -31.72 24.99 40.34
N VAL A 244 -32.18 25.66 41.38
CA VAL A 244 -33.49 26.34 41.52
C VAL A 244 -33.70 26.59 43.02
N LEU A 245 -33.55 27.87 43.36
CA LEU A 245 -34.24 28.68 44.39
C LEU A 245 -34.56 28.07 45.76
#